data_AF-A0A2V8LCF9-F1
#
_entry.id   AF-A0A2V8LCF9-F1
#
_cell.length_a   1.000
_cell.length_b   1.000
_cell.length_c   1.000
_cell.angle_alpha   90.00
_cell.angle_beta   90.00
_cell.angle_gamma   90.00
#
_symmetry.space_group_name_H-M   'P 1'
#
loop_
_entity.id
_entity.type
_entity.pdbx_description
1 polymer ?
#
loop_
_entity_poly.entity_id
_entity_poly.type
_entity_poly.pdbx_seq_one_letter_code
_entity_poly.pdbx_strand_id
1 'polypeptide(L)' 'MSANIKEEARRLIDTLPDDSTWEDLMYQIYVREAVERGLADAEAGRVTDVKKVREEFGLPT' A
#
# COMPACT_ATOMS: atom_id res chain seq x y z
N MET A 1 1.67 19.68 -1.53
CA MET A 1 0.72 19.45 -2.62
C MET A 1 0.79 17.99 -2.97
N SER A 2 -0.34 17.29 -3.01
CA SER A 2 -0.36 15.95 -3.61
C SER A 2 0.01 16.10 -5.09
N ALA A 3 1.08 15.45 -5.52
CA ALA A 3 1.45 15.46 -6.94
C ALA A 3 0.35 14.73 -7.72
N ASN A 4 0.06 15.18 -8.94
CA ASN A 4 -1.01 14.54 -9.70
C ASN A 4 -0.59 13.10 -10.09
N ILE A 5 -1.56 12.25 -10.47
CA ILE A 5 -1.29 10.83 -10.76
C ILE A 5 -0.17 10.60 -11.79
N LYS A 6 0.05 11.53 -12.74
CA LYS A 6 1.13 11.41 -13.73
C LYS A 6 2.51 11.64 -13.12
N GLU A 7 2.63 12.60 -12.21
CA GLU A 7 3.87 12.88 -11.49
C GLU A 7 4.23 11.73 -10.57
N GLU A 8 3.23 11.18 -9.88
CA GLU A 8 3.39 10.03 -8.99
C GLU A 8 3.74 8.74 -9.73
N ALA A 9 3.10 8.48 -10.88
CA ALA A 9 3.46 7.36 -11.74
C ALA A 9 4.89 7.50 -12.27
N ARG A 10 5.32 8.72 -12.65
CA ARG A 10 6.69 8.96 -13.09
C ARG A 10 7.71 8.70 -11.98
N ARG A 11 7.47 9.21 -10.77
CA ARG A 11 8.32 8.93 -9.60
C ARG A 11 8.44 7.43 -9.32
N LEU A 12 7.33 6.70 -9.41
CA LEU A 12 7.34 5.25 -9.24
C LEU A 12 8.23 4.59 -10.30
N ILE A 13 8.07 4.94 -11.57
CA ILE A 13 8.90 4.42 -12.66
C ILE A 13 10.37 4.75 -12.45
N ASP A 14 10.70 5.98 -12.04
CA ASP A 14 12.08 6.43 -11.80
C ASP A 14 12.77 5.68 -10.65
N THR A 15 12.01 5.00 -9.77
CA THR A 15 12.55 4.20 -8.66
C THR A 15 12.74 2.72 -9.00
N LEU A 16 12.22 2.26 -10.15
CA LEU A 16 12.35 0.87 -10.56
C LEU A 16 13.77 0.57 -11.09
N PRO A 17 14.34 -0.61 -10.78
CA PRO A 17 15.52 -1.11 -11.48
C PRO A 17 15.35 -1.17 -13.01
N ASP A 18 16.41 -0.94 -13.77
CA ASP A 18 16.38 -0.97 -15.25
C ASP A 18 15.95 -2.33 -15.84
N ASP A 19 16.14 -3.42 -15.09
CA ASP A 19 15.73 -4.78 -15.45
C ASP A 19 14.34 -5.16 -14.94
N SER A 20 13.58 -4.20 -14.40
CA SER A 20 12.21 -4.41 -13.94
C SER A 20 11.28 -4.81 -15.09
N THR A 21 10.38 -5.73 -14.78
CA THR A 21 9.37 -6.22 -15.71
C THR A 21 8.04 -5.46 -15.55
N TRP A 22 7.10 -5.74 -16.45
CA TRP A 22 5.72 -5.27 -16.28
C TRP A 22 5.06 -5.80 -15.00
N GLU A 23 5.42 -7.00 -14.55
CA GLU A 23 4.91 -7.56 -13.30
C GLU A 23 5.40 -6.76 -12.09
N ASP A 24 6.67 -6.36 -12.08
CA ASP A 24 7.25 -5.52 -11.03
C ASP A 24 6.57 -4.15 -10.96
N LEU A 25 6.33 -3.52 -12.12
CA LEU A 25 5.61 -2.24 -12.18
C LEU A 25 4.18 -2.39 -11.63
N MET A 26 3.44 -3.41 -12.06
CA MET A 26 2.08 -3.66 -11.57
C MET A 26 2.06 -3.94 -10.06
N TYR A 27 3.03 -4.69 -9.55
CA TYR A 27 3.18 -4.95 -8.13
C TYR A 27 3.39 -3.65 -7.33
N GLN A 28 4.28 -2.77 -7.78
CA GLN A 28 4.49 -1.47 -7.11
C GLN A 28 3.24 -0.60 -7.10
N ILE A 29 2.48 -0.57 -8.21
CA ILE A 29 1.20 0.14 -8.27
C ILE A 29 0.23 -0.42 -7.22
N TYR A 30 0.07 -1.74 -7.17
CA TYR A 30 -0.81 -2.40 -6.21
C TYR A 30 -0.41 -2.10 -4.76
N VAL A 31 0.88 -2.21 -4.42
CA VAL A 31 1.38 -1.93 -3.08
C VAL A 31 1.07 -0.50 -2.68
N ARG A 32 1.30 0.46 -3.57
CA ARG A 32 0.99 1.87 -3.33
C ARG A 32 -0.50 2.08 -3.06
N GLU A 33 -1.37 1.55 -3.91
CA GLU A 33 -2.83 1.66 -3.71
C GLU A 33 -3.29 1.00 -2.41
N ALA A 34 -2.68 -0.13 -2.03
CA ALA A 34 -2.97 -0.80 -0.78
C ALA A 34 -2.58 0.05 0.44
N VAL A 35 -1.43 0.72 0.39
CA VAL A 35 -0.98 1.65 1.45
C VAL A 35 -1.92 2.86 1.53
N GLU A 36 -2.22 3.51 0.40
CA GLU A 36 -3.10 4.68 0.37
C GLU A 36 -4.50 4.35 0.91
N ARG A 37 -5.05 3.19 0.54
CA ARG A 37 -6.32 2.69 1.08
C ARG A 37 -6.22 2.41 2.59
N GLY A 38 -5.14 1.76 3.04
CA GLY A 38 -4.93 1.48 4.46
C GLY A 38 -4.81 2.74 5.32
N LEU A 39 -4.13 3.77 4.80
CA LEU A 39 -4.06 5.08 5.45
C LEU A 39 -5.44 5.75 5.53
N ALA A 40 -6.21 5.70 4.45
CA ALA A 40 -7.57 6.23 4.42
C ALA A 40 -8.53 5.48 5.36
N ASP A 41 -8.37 4.16 5.50
CA ASP A 41 -9.12 3.34 6.45
C ASP A 41 -8.74 3.70 7.89
N ALA A 42 -7.45 3.90 8.18
CA ALA A 42 -6.97 4.31 9.49
C ALA A 42 -7.51 5.68 9.91
N GLU A 43 -7.43 6.67 9.02
CA GLU A 43 -7.97 8.02 9.26
C GLU A 43 -9.49 7.99 9.47
N ALA A 44 -10.20 7.14 8.74
CA ALA A 44 -11.64 6.98 8.89
C ALA A 44 -12.07 6.07 10.06
N GLY A 45 -11.12 5.56 10.86
CA GLY A 45 -11.40 4.66 11.97
C GLY A 45 -11.90 3.27 11.56
N ARG A 46 -11.76 2.87 10.28
CA ARG A 46 -12.07 1.53 9.77
C ARG A 46 -10.94 0.55 10.10
N VAL A 47 -10.64 0.44 11.39
CA VAL A 47 -9.55 -0.40 11.91
C VAL A 47 -10.10 -1.49 12.83
N THR A 48 -9.34 -2.57 13.00
CA THR A 48 -9.63 -3.63 13.96
C THR A 48 -8.58 -3.63 15.06
N ASP A 49 -9.01 -3.81 16.31
CA ASP A 49 -8.12 -3.88 17.46
C ASP A 49 -7.15 -5.07 17.33
N VAL A 50 -5.88 -4.85 17.65
CA VAL A 50 -4.84 -5.88 17.51
C VAL A 50 -5.14 -7.15 18.31
N LYS A 51 -5.80 -7.05 19.48
CA LYS A 51 -6.19 -8.21 20.27
C LYS A 51 -7.22 -9.07 19.53
N LYS A 52 -8.20 -8.42 18.88
CA LYS A 52 -9.23 -9.11 18.08
C LYS A 52 -8.62 -9.83 16.88
N VAL A 53 -7.71 -9.16 16.17
CA VAL A 53 -6.99 -9.78 15.05
C VAL A 53 -6.19 -10.99 15.53
N ARG A 54 -5.44 -10.86 16.63
CA ARG A 54 -4.65 -11.97 17.17
C ARG A 54 -5.52 -13.15 17.59
N GLU A 55 -6.67 -12.89 18.22
CA GLU A 55 -7.65 -13.93 18.55
C GLU A 55 -8.19 -14.66 17.32
N GLU A 56 -8.56 -13.93 16.26
CA GLU A 56 -9.05 -14.50 14.99
C GLU A 56 -8.04 -15.44 14.32
N PHE A 57 -6.74 -15.12 14.42
CA PHE A 57 -5.66 -15.94 13.87
C PHE A 57 -5.06 -16.93 14.87
N GLY A 58 -5.64 -17.10 16.08
CA GLY A 58 -5.14 -18.04 17.10
C GLY A 58 -3.76 -17.67 17.68
N LEU A 59 -3.40 -16.40 17.64
CA LEU A 59 -2.13 -15.86 18.14
C LEU A 59 -2.26 -15.42 19.61
N PRO A 60 -1.20 -15.55 20.45
CA PRO A 60 -1.24 -15.12 21.86
C PRO A 60 -1.57 -13.62 21.97
N THR A 61 -2.40 -13.16 22.90
CA THR A 61 -2.80 -11.74 22.99
C THR A 61 -1.83 -10.85 23.75
#